data_AF-A0AAU6KQR8-F1
#
_entry.id   AF-A0AAU6KQR8-F1
#
_cell.length_a   1.000
_cell.length_b   1.000
_cell.length_c   1.000
_cell.angle_alpha   90.00
_cell.angle_beta   90.00
_cell.angle_gamma   90.00
#
_symmetry.space_group_name_H-M   'P 1'
#
loop_
_entity.id
_entity.type
_entity.pdbx_description
1 polymer ?
#
loop_
_entity_poly.entity_id
_entity_poly.type
_entity_poly.pdbx_seq_one_letter_code
_entity_poly.pdbx_strand_id
1 'polypeptide(L)'
;MNASRSYIPVPALWAGLGVKLPDLIRTWRDPLIRSVCWVILLGGAGFLFAAPPTVAGVNRASGIPNLAAPLDYAIVSAYSAACLLLILHWRGGPADHVRRLARRRQIGCTVLVTVIIVLFVAGDAPVERRTDLDTYYTTTPWIGQMIALYLLGHMTATVATTALCRVIAVVVRARPDGRPVEPAVPDHSAGLMARATLVGVAHALRTSPIVAAARAAVVAAAAPTDERTPS
;
A
#
# COMPACT_ATOMS: atom_id res chain seq x y z
N MET A 1 22.21 6.05 -0.98
CA MET A 1 21.45 4.78 -0.93
C MET A 1 21.47 4.13 -2.32
N ASN A 2 21.97 2.91 -2.46
CA ASN A 2 22.11 2.25 -3.76
C ASN A 2 20.73 1.88 -4.31
N ALA A 3 20.39 2.40 -5.50
CA ALA A 3 19.10 2.18 -6.17
C ALA A 3 18.72 0.69 -6.33
N SER A 4 19.71 -0.21 -6.30
CA SER A 4 19.53 -1.66 -6.38
C SER A 4 18.66 -2.27 -5.27
N ARG A 5 18.61 -1.67 -4.06
CA ARG A 5 17.79 -2.23 -2.95
C ARG A 5 16.29 -2.06 -3.16
N SER A 6 15.86 -0.98 -3.82
CA SER A 6 14.43 -0.71 -4.06
C SER A 6 13.81 -1.67 -5.09
N TYR A 7 14.62 -2.25 -5.98
CA TYR A 7 14.12 -3.16 -7.03
C TYR A 7 13.91 -4.60 -6.54
N ILE A 8 14.57 -5.04 -5.46
CA ILE A 8 14.48 -6.43 -4.94
C ILE A 8 13.04 -6.88 -4.63
N PRO A 9 12.18 -6.08 -3.95
CA PRO A 9 10.81 -6.52 -3.65
C PRO A 9 9.89 -6.55 -4.88
N VAL A 10 10.20 -5.83 -5.95
CA VAL A 10 9.34 -5.71 -7.14
C VAL A 10 9.11 -7.05 -7.87
N PRO A 11 10.15 -7.78 -8.31
CA PRO A 11 9.96 -9.06 -8.99
C PRO A 11 9.37 -10.11 -8.06
N ALA A 12 9.66 -10.08 -6.76
CA ALA A 12 9.08 -11.01 -5.80
C ALA A 12 7.55 -10.82 -5.68
N LEU A 13 7.09 -9.57 -5.55
CA LEU A 13 5.66 -9.25 -5.46
C LEU A 13 4.92 -9.59 -6.77
N TRP A 14 5.48 -9.20 -7.91
CA TRP A 14 4.84 -9.41 -9.20
C TRP A 14 4.95 -10.85 -9.72
N ALA A 15 6.00 -11.60 -9.39
CA ALA A 15 6.07 -13.03 -9.67
C ALA A 15 5.00 -13.81 -8.89
N GLY A 16 4.75 -13.44 -7.63
CA GLY A 16 3.64 -14.02 -6.85
C GLY A 16 2.27 -13.77 -7.49
N LEU A 17 2.06 -12.57 -8.06
CA LEU A 17 0.86 -12.25 -8.84
C LEU A 17 0.77 -13.07 -10.13
N GLY A 18 1.89 -13.20 -10.86
CA GLY A 18 1.98 -13.94 -12.12
C GLY A 18 1.70 -15.44 -11.97
N VAL A 19 2.25 -16.07 -10.93
CA VAL A 19 2.05 -17.52 -10.68
C VAL A 19 0.58 -17.84 -10.40
N LYS A 20 -0.15 -16.92 -9.76
CA LYS A 20 -1.58 -17.11 -9.43
C LYS A 20 -2.53 -16.48 -10.44
N LEU A 21 -2.02 -15.87 -11.51
CA LEU A 21 -2.80 -15.11 -12.49
C LEU A 21 -3.99 -15.90 -13.10
N PRO A 22 -3.89 -17.20 -13.45
CA PRO A 22 -5.01 -17.94 -14.02
C PRO A 22 -6.16 -18.13 -13.03
N ASP A 23 -5.84 -18.42 -11.77
CA ASP A 23 -6.82 -18.59 -10.69
C ASP A 23 -7.46 -17.24 -10.32
N LEU A 24 -6.66 -16.16 -10.33
CA LEU A 24 -7.11 -14.79 -10.13
C LEU A 24 -8.12 -14.35 -11.20
N ILE A 25 -7.84 -14.62 -12.48
CA ILE A 25 -8.73 -14.25 -13.60
C ILE A 25 -10.10 -14.92 -13.44
N ARG A 26 -10.12 -16.20 -13.03
CA ARG A 26 -11.38 -16.95 -12.81
C ARG A 26 -12.19 -16.42 -11.63
N THR A 27 -11.54 -15.89 -10.61
CA THR A 27 -12.18 -15.46 -9.35
C THR A 27 -12.25 -13.94 -9.15
N TRP A 28 -11.86 -13.16 -10.17
CA TRP A 28 -11.79 -11.68 -10.13
C TRP A 28 -13.09 -10.95 -9.76
N ARG A 29 -14.24 -11.62 -9.92
CA ARG A 29 -15.55 -11.07 -9.53
C ARG A 29 -15.66 -10.84 -8.02
N ASP A 30 -14.88 -11.56 -7.21
CA ASP A 30 -14.82 -11.37 -5.76
C ASP A 30 -14.11 -10.04 -5.40
N PRO A 31 -14.79 -9.10 -4.72
CA PRO A 31 -14.20 -7.83 -4.27
C PRO A 31 -12.99 -7.99 -3.34
N LEU A 32 -12.93 -9.07 -2.56
CA LEU A 32 -11.81 -9.35 -1.67
C LEU A 32 -10.55 -9.67 -2.48
N ILE A 33 -10.66 -10.59 -3.44
CA ILE A 33 -9.57 -10.99 -4.33
C ILE A 33 -9.07 -9.78 -5.10
N ARG A 34 -9.98 -8.97 -5.65
CA ARG A 34 -9.61 -7.72 -6.35
C ARG A 34 -8.79 -6.79 -5.46
N SER A 35 -9.18 -6.63 -4.19
CA SER A 35 -8.46 -5.78 -3.24
C SER A 35 -7.04 -6.30 -2.97
N VAL A 36 -6.87 -7.63 -2.80
CA VAL A 36 -5.53 -8.25 -2.65
C VAL A 36 -4.66 -7.98 -3.87
N CYS A 37 -5.21 -8.17 -5.08
CA CYS A 37 -4.48 -7.96 -6.32
C CYS A 37 -3.98 -6.52 -6.44
N TRP A 38 -4.84 -5.55 -6.13
CA TRP A 38 -4.47 -4.14 -6.11
C TRP A 38 -3.39 -3.83 -5.08
N VAL A 39 -3.48 -4.38 -3.87
CA VAL A 39 -2.43 -4.19 -2.84
C VAL A 39 -1.07 -4.72 -3.33
N ILE A 40 -1.03 -5.90 -3.94
CA ILE A 40 0.22 -6.49 -4.46
C ILE A 40 0.77 -5.68 -5.63
N LEU A 41 -0.10 -5.36 -6.61
CA LEU A 41 0.27 -4.62 -7.80
C LEU A 41 0.80 -3.22 -7.43
N LEU A 42 0.04 -2.46 -6.65
CA LEU A 42 0.37 -1.09 -6.25
C LEU A 42 1.53 -1.05 -5.25
N GLY A 43 1.66 -2.05 -4.38
CA GLY A 43 2.82 -2.18 -3.51
C GLY A 43 4.11 -2.35 -4.32
N GLY A 44 4.11 -3.24 -5.34
CA GLY A 44 5.23 -3.39 -6.25
C GLY A 44 5.49 -2.13 -7.09
N ALA A 45 4.43 -1.45 -7.54
CA ALA A 45 4.56 -0.17 -8.24
C ALA A 45 5.20 0.90 -7.34
N GLY A 46 4.80 1.02 -6.08
CA GLY A 46 5.42 1.96 -5.13
C GLY A 46 6.93 1.73 -4.98
N PHE A 47 7.38 0.47 -4.86
CA PHE A 47 8.81 0.15 -4.83
C PHE A 47 9.54 0.50 -6.14
N LEU A 48 8.88 0.30 -7.28
CA LEU A 48 9.43 0.64 -8.59
C LEU A 48 9.60 2.16 -8.76
N PHE A 49 8.60 2.95 -8.37
CA PHE A 49 8.59 4.40 -8.49
C PHE A 49 9.39 5.12 -7.40
N ALA A 50 9.63 4.48 -6.25
CA ALA A 50 10.55 4.97 -5.23
C ALA A 50 12.04 4.96 -5.66
N ALA A 51 12.38 4.32 -6.78
CA ALA A 51 13.77 4.26 -7.26
C ALA A 51 14.12 5.50 -8.11
N PRO A 52 15.17 6.27 -7.77
CA PRO A 52 15.57 7.47 -8.52
C PRO A 52 15.79 7.26 -10.04
N PRO A 53 16.30 6.11 -10.53
CA PRO A 53 16.40 5.86 -11.96
C PRO A 53 15.04 5.76 -12.66
N THR A 54 14.03 5.18 -12.01
CA THR A 54 12.66 5.10 -12.53
C THR A 54 12.05 6.50 -12.63
N VAL A 55 12.20 7.31 -11.57
CA VAL A 55 11.78 8.73 -11.53
C VAL A 55 12.39 9.49 -12.71
N ALA A 56 13.71 9.37 -12.90
CA ALA A 56 14.40 10.03 -14.01
C ALA A 56 13.92 9.52 -15.38
N GLY A 57 13.60 8.23 -15.50
CA GLY A 57 13.05 7.64 -16.72
C GLY A 57 11.69 8.22 -17.08
N VAL A 58 10.79 8.34 -16.10
CA VAL A 58 9.43 8.90 -16.28
C VAL A 58 9.51 10.38 -16.68
N ASN A 59 10.36 11.16 -16.02
CA ASN A 59 10.53 12.58 -16.33
C ASN A 59 11.09 12.77 -17.75
N ARG A 60 12.09 11.96 -18.16
CA ARG A 60 12.64 12.01 -19.52
C ARG A 60 11.64 11.57 -20.58
N ALA A 61 10.87 10.51 -20.33
CA ALA A 61 9.91 9.98 -21.30
C ALA A 61 8.73 10.93 -21.54
N SER A 62 8.32 11.66 -20.50
CA SER A 62 7.24 12.66 -20.61
C SER A 62 7.72 14.05 -21.06
N GLY A 63 9.01 14.35 -20.89
CA GLY A 63 9.56 15.70 -21.09
C GLY A 63 9.14 16.70 -20.00
N ILE A 64 8.40 16.26 -18.98
CA ILE A 64 7.91 17.11 -17.89
C ILE A 64 8.77 16.86 -16.66
N PRO A 65 9.51 17.86 -16.16
CA PRO A 65 10.29 17.71 -14.93
C PRO A 65 9.34 17.38 -13.78
N ASN A 66 9.78 16.48 -12.89
CA ASN A 66 9.06 16.12 -11.67
C ASN A 66 7.71 15.40 -11.84
N LEU A 67 7.29 15.02 -13.06
CA LEU A 67 6.03 14.30 -13.28
C LEU A 67 5.94 12.98 -12.51
N ALA A 68 7.09 12.35 -12.23
CA ALA A 68 7.13 11.14 -11.42
C ALA A 68 6.55 11.34 -9.99
N ALA A 69 6.58 12.56 -9.43
CA ALA A 69 6.10 12.83 -8.08
C ALA A 69 4.57 12.68 -7.94
N PRO A 70 3.71 13.38 -8.71
CA PRO A 70 2.26 13.17 -8.63
C PRO A 70 1.85 11.73 -9.00
N LEU A 71 2.62 11.06 -9.86
CA LEU A 71 2.40 9.65 -10.19
C LEU A 71 2.67 8.72 -8.99
N ASP A 72 3.79 8.91 -8.30
CA ASP A 72 4.11 8.17 -7.07
C ASP A 72 3.06 8.42 -5.98
N TYR A 73 2.68 9.68 -5.75
CA TYR A 73 1.64 10.03 -4.79
C TYR A 73 0.29 9.38 -5.13
N ALA A 74 -0.06 9.28 -6.42
CA ALA A 74 -1.26 8.59 -6.86
C ALA A 74 -1.20 7.08 -6.58
N ILE A 75 -0.05 6.44 -6.84
CA ILE A 75 0.19 5.03 -6.55
C ILE A 75 0.07 4.76 -5.05
N VAL A 76 0.73 5.56 -4.21
CA VAL A 76 0.70 5.41 -2.75
C VAL A 76 -0.71 5.66 -2.20
N SER A 77 -1.44 6.64 -2.75
CA SER A 77 -2.83 6.92 -2.37
C SER A 77 -3.76 5.77 -2.73
N ALA A 78 -3.63 5.23 -3.94
CA ALA A 78 -4.38 4.07 -4.40
C ALA A 78 -4.05 2.81 -3.59
N TYR A 79 -2.78 2.58 -3.28
CA TYR A 79 -2.31 1.49 -2.42
C TYR A 79 -2.97 1.59 -1.03
N SER A 80 -2.93 2.78 -0.43
CA SER A 80 -3.55 3.04 0.87
C SER A 80 -5.07 2.80 0.84
N ALA A 81 -5.74 3.15 -0.25
CA ALA A 81 -7.16 2.83 -0.44
C ALA A 81 -7.40 1.32 -0.59
N ALA A 82 -6.56 0.62 -1.37
CA ALA A 82 -6.65 -0.82 -1.57
C ALA A 82 -6.47 -1.61 -0.25
N CYS A 83 -5.54 -1.19 0.62
CA CYS A 83 -5.37 -1.76 1.96
C CYS A 83 -6.63 -1.64 2.83
N LEU A 84 -7.28 -0.47 2.83
CA LEU A 84 -8.52 -0.26 3.59
C LEU A 84 -9.69 -1.05 2.99
N LEU A 85 -9.79 -1.13 1.66
CA LEU A 85 -10.79 -1.96 0.98
C LEU A 85 -10.56 -3.43 1.29
N LEU A 86 -9.31 -3.90 1.32
CA LEU A 86 -8.97 -5.26 1.71
C LEU A 86 -9.47 -5.55 3.13
N ILE A 87 -9.15 -4.71 4.11
CA ILE A 87 -9.61 -4.88 5.50
C ILE A 87 -11.14 -4.89 5.58
N LEU A 88 -11.80 -3.99 4.85
CA LEU A 88 -13.25 -3.87 4.85
C LEU A 88 -13.95 -5.11 4.29
N HIS A 89 -13.51 -5.59 3.11
CA HIS A 89 -14.08 -6.80 2.50
C HIS A 89 -13.70 -8.06 3.28
N TRP A 90 -12.52 -8.08 3.90
CA TRP A 90 -12.08 -9.20 4.73
C TRP A 90 -12.87 -9.33 6.03
N ARG A 91 -13.21 -8.20 6.67
CA ARG A 91 -14.04 -8.18 7.88
C ARG A 91 -15.46 -8.70 7.61
N GLY A 92 -15.97 -8.48 6.40
CA GLY A 92 -17.36 -8.79 6.04
C GLY A 92 -18.36 -7.83 6.71
N GLY A 93 -19.64 -8.22 6.69
CA GLY A 93 -20.76 -7.43 7.23
C GLY A 93 -21.87 -7.23 6.19
N PRO A 94 -22.93 -6.46 6.52
CA PRO A 94 -24.03 -6.20 5.60
C PRO A 94 -23.51 -5.65 4.27
N ALA A 95 -23.83 -6.33 3.16
CA ALA A 95 -23.26 -6.06 1.84
C ALA A 95 -23.44 -4.59 1.41
N ASP A 96 -24.57 -3.97 1.76
CA ASP A 96 -24.82 -2.57 1.43
C ASP A 96 -23.98 -1.58 2.22
N HIS A 97 -23.68 -1.88 3.49
CA HIS A 97 -22.79 -1.04 4.29
C HIS A 97 -21.36 -1.11 3.76
N VAL A 98 -20.88 -2.32 3.48
CA VAL A 98 -19.55 -2.55 2.88
C VAL A 98 -19.42 -1.86 1.52
N ARG A 99 -20.41 -2.02 0.63
CA ARG A 99 -20.42 -1.37 -0.69
C ARG A 99 -20.42 0.15 -0.59
N ARG A 100 -21.20 0.74 0.32
CA ARG A 100 -21.24 2.20 0.52
C ARG A 100 -19.89 2.73 0.98
N LEU A 101 -19.28 2.10 1.98
CA LEU A 101 -17.98 2.53 2.50
C LEU A 101 -16.87 2.31 1.46
N ALA A 102 -16.91 1.20 0.71
CA ALA A 102 -16.00 0.94 -0.39
C ALA A 102 -16.09 2.02 -1.48
N ARG A 103 -17.30 2.35 -1.94
CA ARG A 103 -17.51 3.43 -2.91
C ARG A 103 -17.04 4.77 -2.38
N ARG A 104 -17.36 5.12 -1.13
CA ARG A 104 -16.89 6.37 -0.51
C ARG A 104 -15.36 6.44 -0.48
N ARG A 105 -14.70 5.32 -0.19
CA ARG A 105 -13.23 5.25 -0.18
C ARG A 105 -12.65 5.37 -1.58
N GLN A 106 -13.25 4.70 -2.58
CA GLN A 106 -12.85 4.82 -3.98
C GLN A 106 -13.01 6.26 -4.49
N ILE A 107 -14.18 6.86 -4.28
CA ILE A 107 -14.46 8.26 -4.65
C ILE A 107 -13.46 9.19 -3.96
N GLY A 108 -13.24 9.04 -2.65
CA GLY A 108 -12.27 9.85 -1.92
C GLY A 108 -10.84 9.72 -2.45
N CYS A 109 -10.43 8.51 -2.82
CA CYS A 109 -9.13 8.27 -3.46
C CYS A 109 -9.05 8.91 -4.85
N THR A 110 -10.10 8.78 -5.67
CA THR A 110 -10.16 9.40 -7.00
C THR A 110 -10.09 10.92 -6.89
N VAL A 111 -10.88 11.52 -6.00
CA VAL A 111 -10.86 12.97 -5.74
C VAL A 111 -9.47 13.42 -5.28
N LEU A 112 -8.85 12.73 -4.32
CA LEU A 112 -7.50 13.04 -3.85
C LEU A 112 -6.49 13.04 -4.99
N VAL A 113 -6.48 11.99 -5.82
CA VAL A 113 -5.57 11.86 -6.97
C VAL A 113 -5.84 12.95 -8.01
N THR A 114 -7.10 13.24 -8.32
CA THR A 114 -7.46 14.31 -9.24
C THR A 114 -6.97 15.67 -8.74
N VAL A 115 -7.15 15.98 -7.45
CA VAL A 115 -6.66 17.24 -6.89
C VAL A 115 -5.13 17.30 -6.89
N ILE A 116 -4.43 16.21 -6.59
CA ILE A 116 -2.96 16.13 -6.71
C ILE A 116 -2.52 16.48 -8.13
N ILE A 117 -3.15 15.91 -9.15
CA ILE A 117 -2.83 16.18 -10.56
C ILE A 117 -3.11 17.64 -10.91
N VAL A 118 -4.26 18.19 -10.49
CA VAL A 118 -4.63 19.59 -10.74
C VAL A 118 -3.62 20.55 -10.09
N LEU A 119 -3.22 20.29 -8.84
CA LEU A 119 -2.23 21.11 -8.14
C LEU A 119 -0.85 21.05 -8.81
N PHE A 120 -0.46 19.89 -9.32
CA PHE A 120 0.78 19.76 -10.09
C PHE A 120 0.73 20.57 -11.38
N VAL A 121 -0.36 20.47 -12.14
CA VAL A 121 -0.53 21.20 -13.42
C VAL A 121 -0.63 22.71 -13.20
N ALA A 122 -1.21 23.15 -12.09
CA ALA A 122 -1.31 24.56 -11.74
C ALA A 122 0.00 25.15 -11.16
N GLY A 123 0.87 24.29 -10.63
CA GLY A 123 2.13 24.67 -10.01
C GLY A 123 3.27 24.78 -11.01
N ASP A 124 4.32 25.50 -10.61
CA ASP A 124 5.56 25.62 -11.37
C ASP A 124 6.69 24.87 -10.64
N ALA A 125 7.21 23.82 -11.27
CA ALA A 125 8.29 22.98 -10.73
C ALA A 125 9.36 22.66 -11.80
N PRO A 126 10.06 23.67 -12.33
CA PRO A 126 10.91 23.52 -13.52
C PRO A 126 12.24 22.81 -13.21
N VAL A 127 12.74 22.93 -11.99
CA VAL A 127 13.98 22.27 -11.55
C VAL A 127 13.66 20.83 -11.17
N GLU A 128 14.21 19.87 -11.92
CA GLU A 128 14.04 18.44 -11.64
C GLU A 128 14.68 18.06 -10.28
N ARG A 129 13.88 17.56 -9.34
CA ARG A 129 14.30 17.03 -8.03
C ARG A 129 13.84 15.59 -7.89
N ARG A 130 14.79 14.65 -7.80
CA ARG A 130 14.50 13.21 -7.81
C ARG A 130 14.37 12.59 -6.42
N THR A 131 14.88 13.25 -5.40
CA THR A 131 15.02 12.68 -4.04
C THR A 131 14.51 13.60 -2.94
N ASP A 132 14.44 14.90 -3.20
CA ASP A 132 14.16 15.92 -2.18
C ASP A 132 13.11 16.93 -2.66
N LEU A 133 12.27 16.54 -3.63
CA LEU A 133 11.18 17.36 -4.14
C LEU A 133 10.29 17.88 -3.00
N ASP A 134 9.91 16.99 -2.08
CA ASP A 134 9.02 17.27 -0.95
C ASP A 134 9.56 18.37 -0.02
N THR A 135 10.89 18.44 0.11
CA THR A 135 11.57 19.43 0.94
C THR A 135 11.84 20.72 0.16
N TYR A 136 12.27 20.59 -1.10
CA TYR A 136 12.66 21.73 -1.95
C TYR A 136 11.45 22.60 -2.34
N TYR A 137 10.36 21.99 -2.78
CA TYR A 137 9.16 22.70 -3.24
C TYR A 137 8.10 22.92 -2.15
N THR A 138 8.44 22.70 -0.88
CA THR A 138 7.49 22.77 0.24
C THR A 138 6.79 24.13 0.36
N THR A 139 7.48 25.22 0.03
CA THR A 139 6.95 26.60 0.08
C THR A 139 6.42 27.10 -1.25
N THR A 140 6.54 26.31 -2.33
CA THR A 140 6.11 26.73 -3.66
C THR A 140 4.59 26.64 -3.78
N PRO A 141 3.90 27.71 -4.24
CA PRO A 141 2.45 27.67 -4.41
C PRO A 141 2.01 26.48 -5.29
N TRP A 142 0.87 25.88 -4.94
CA TRP A 142 0.30 24.67 -5.56
C TRP A 142 1.11 23.39 -5.35
N ILE A 143 2.43 23.40 -5.55
CA ILE A 143 3.30 22.22 -5.36
C ILE A 143 3.44 21.86 -3.88
N GLY A 144 3.69 22.85 -3.00
CA GLY A 144 3.70 22.65 -1.55
C GLY A 144 2.33 22.17 -1.03
N GLN A 145 1.24 22.66 -1.60
CA GLN A 145 -0.12 22.22 -1.27
C GLN A 145 -0.37 20.77 -1.73
N MET A 146 0.14 20.38 -2.90
CA MET A 146 0.10 19.00 -3.38
C MET A 146 0.82 18.06 -2.41
N ILE A 147 2.04 18.42 -1.99
CA ILE A 147 2.83 17.64 -1.03
C ILE A 147 2.07 17.51 0.30
N ALA A 148 1.57 18.62 0.85
CA ALA A 148 0.80 18.62 2.09
C ALA A 148 -0.48 17.78 1.98
N LEU A 149 -1.20 17.88 0.88
CA LEU A 149 -2.42 17.11 0.61
C LEU A 149 -2.15 15.61 0.53
N TYR A 150 -1.08 15.23 -0.19
CA TYR A 150 -0.62 13.84 -0.24
C TYR A 150 -0.27 13.31 1.15
N LEU A 151 0.55 14.04 1.91
CA LEU A 151 0.97 13.63 3.25
C LEU A 151 -0.24 13.47 4.17
N LEU A 152 -1.19 14.41 4.14
CA LEU A 152 -2.41 14.33 4.95
C LEU A 152 -3.28 13.14 4.53
N GLY A 153 -3.48 12.94 3.23
CA GLY A 153 -4.22 11.80 2.69
C GLY A 153 -3.58 10.45 3.06
N HIS A 154 -2.26 10.38 3.04
CA HIS A 154 -1.51 9.19 3.44
C HIS A 154 -1.59 8.95 4.95
N MET A 155 -1.33 9.97 5.77
CA MET A 155 -1.42 9.90 7.23
C MET A 155 -2.81 9.49 7.72
N THR A 156 -3.87 10.04 7.14
CA THR A 156 -5.24 9.63 7.49
C THR A 156 -5.49 8.16 7.17
N ALA A 157 -4.96 7.66 6.05
CA ALA A 157 -5.09 6.26 5.67
C ALA A 157 -4.29 5.31 6.58
N THR A 158 -3.06 5.68 6.96
CA THR A 158 -2.21 4.88 7.86
C THR A 158 -2.78 4.84 9.27
N VAL A 159 -3.32 5.96 9.78
CA VAL A 159 -4.03 6.02 11.07
C VAL A 159 -5.28 5.15 11.04
N ALA A 160 -6.11 5.27 9.99
CA ALA A 160 -7.31 4.44 9.84
C ALA A 160 -6.98 2.94 9.78
N THR A 161 -5.95 2.57 9.01
CA THR A 161 -5.48 1.18 8.90
C THR A 161 -5.01 0.66 10.26
N THR A 162 -4.17 1.43 10.96
CA THR A 162 -3.68 1.09 12.30
C THR A 162 -4.82 0.91 13.30
N ALA A 163 -5.80 1.81 13.31
CA ALA A 163 -6.96 1.74 14.19
C ALA A 163 -7.79 0.46 13.94
N LEU A 164 -8.07 0.14 12.66
CA LEU A 164 -8.79 -1.07 12.29
C LEU A 164 -8.02 -2.34 12.70
N CYS A 165 -6.71 -2.37 12.44
CA CYS A 165 -5.85 -3.48 12.85
C CYS A 165 -5.84 -3.66 14.38
N ARG A 166 -5.83 -2.56 15.16
CA ARG A 166 -5.91 -2.63 16.62
C ARG A 166 -7.25 -3.20 17.09
N VAL A 167 -8.36 -2.73 16.53
CA VAL A 167 -9.70 -3.25 16.86
C VAL A 167 -9.76 -4.76 16.60
N ILE A 168 -9.30 -5.20 15.42
CA ILE A 168 -9.25 -6.62 15.07
C ILE A 168 -8.38 -7.40 16.07
N ALA A 169 -7.19 -6.89 16.41
CA ALA A 169 -6.29 -7.54 17.33
C ALA A 169 -6.84 -7.65 18.76
N VAL A 170 -7.59 -6.64 19.23
CA VAL A 170 -8.30 -6.69 20.52
C VAL A 170 -9.40 -7.75 20.50
N VAL A 171 -10.21 -7.79 19.43
CA VAL A 171 -11.27 -8.79 19.27
C VAL A 171 -10.71 -10.21 19.26
N VAL A 172 -9.57 -10.43 18.59
CA VAL A 172 -8.90 -11.73 18.56
C VAL A 172 -8.33 -12.10 19.94
N ARG A 173 -7.71 -11.15 20.67
CA ARG A 173 -7.19 -11.40 22.02
C ARG A 173 -8.28 -11.67 23.07
N ALA A 174 -9.44 -11.03 22.93
CA ALA A 174 -10.58 -11.25 23.81
C ALA A 174 -11.27 -12.61 23.60
N ARG A 175 -10.85 -13.40 22.60
CA ARG A 175 -11.35 -14.76 22.30
C ARG A 175 -10.23 -15.80 22.47
N PRO A 176 -9.83 -16.13 23.72
CA PRO A 176 -8.72 -17.06 24.01
C PRO A 176 -9.02 -18.53 23.68
N ASP A 177 -10.28 -18.85 23.37
CA ASP A 177 -10.84 -20.19 23.23
C ASP A 177 -10.52 -20.90 21.90
N GLY A 178 -9.85 -20.23 20.95
CA GLY A 178 -9.28 -20.85 19.75
C GLY A 178 -10.27 -21.54 18.79
N ARG A 179 -11.57 -21.48 19.09
CA ARG A 179 -12.62 -22.12 18.28
C ARG A 179 -12.71 -21.41 16.93
N PRO A 180 -12.73 -22.15 15.80
CA PRO A 180 -12.94 -21.57 14.49
C PRO A 180 -14.23 -20.74 14.51
N VAL A 181 -14.19 -19.53 13.95
CA VAL A 181 -15.43 -18.79 13.68
C VAL A 181 -16.20 -19.61 12.67
N GLU A 182 -17.27 -20.26 13.13
CA GLU A 182 -18.26 -20.84 12.22
C GLU A 182 -18.80 -19.68 11.38
N PRO A 183 -18.50 -19.64 10.07
CA PRO A 183 -18.87 -18.50 9.27
C PRO A 183 -20.40 -18.41 9.27
N ALA A 184 -20.93 -17.27 9.68
CA ALA A 184 -22.35 -16.97 9.51
C ALA A 184 -22.64 -17.03 8.00
N VAL A 185 -23.13 -18.17 7.51
CA VAL A 185 -23.19 -18.55 6.10
C VAL A 185 -23.72 -17.40 5.24
N PRO A 186 -22.87 -16.75 4.44
CA PRO A 186 -23.32 -15.95 3.31
C PRO A 186 -22.93 -16.72 2.05
N ASP A 187 -23.92 -17.00 1.21
CA ASP A 187 -23.73 -17.72 -0.05
C ASP A 187 -22.72 -16.98 -0.95
N HIS A 188 -21.44 -17.41 -0.97
CA HIS A 188 -20.37 -17.13 -1.96
C HIS A 188 -19.08 -17.91 -1.62
N SER A 189 -18.95 -19.12 -2.18
CA SER A 189 -17.81 -20.06 -2.04
C SER A 189 -16.43 -19.50 -2.42
N ALA A 190 -16.37 -18.46 -3.24
CA ALA A 190 -15.12 -17.81 -3.66
C ALA A 190 -14.42 -17.03 -2.52
N GLY A 191 -15.19 -16.37 -1.65
CA GLY A 191 -14.66 -15.59 -0.54
C GLY A 191 -14.02 -16.47 0.54
N LEU A 192 -14.52 -17.69 0.71
CA LEU A 192 -13.95 -18.68 1.63
C LEU A 192 -12.59 -19.18 1.12
N MET A 193 -12.49 -19.48 -0.17
CA MET A 193 -11.25 -19.88 -0.85
C MET A 193 -10.19 -18.76 -0.80
N ALA A 194 -10.57 -17.51 -1.04
CA ALA A 194 -9.69 -16.34 -0.94
C ALA A 194 -9.17 -16.11 0.48
N ARG A 195 -10.03 -16.27 1.50
CA ARG A 195 -9.64 -16.21 2.91
C ARG A 195 -8.73 -17.36 3.27
N ALA A 196 -8.99 -18.58 2.78
CA ALA A 196 -8.14 -19.75 3.00
C ALA A 196 -6.77 -19.60 2.30
N THR A 197 -6.71 -19.02 1.10
CA THR A 197 -5.43 -18.72 0.43
C THR A 197 -4.68 -17.60 1.13
N LEU A 198 -5.34 -16.55 1.62
CA LEU A 198 -4.69 -15.52 2.43
C LEU A 198 -4.23 -16.04 3.80
N VAL A 199 -4.99 -16.93 4.44
CA VAL A 199 -4.55 -17.63 5.65
C VAL A 199 -3.39 -18.55 5.34
N GLY A 200 -3.40 -19.24 4.20
CA GLY A 200 -2.29 -20.06 3.70
C GLY A 200 -1.04 -19.23 3.40
N VAL A 201 -1.20 -18.05 2.78
CA VAL A 201 -0.11 -17.09 2.53
C VAL A 201 0.37 -16.49 3.85
N ALA A 202 -0.52 -16.11 4.77
CA ALA A 202 -0.16 -15.62 6.08
C ALA A 202 0.53 -16.69 6.93
N HIS A 203 0.15 -17.95 6.80
CA HIS A 203 0.81 -19.09 7.42
C HIS A 203 2.20 -19.30 6.80
N ALA A 204 2.29 -19.33 5.47
CA ALA A 204 3.54 -19.46 4.73
C ALA A 204 4.51 -18.30 5.00
N LEU A 205 4.02 -17.05 5.13
CA LEU A 205 4.83 -15.89 5.51
C LEU A 205 5.26 -15.97 6.98
N ARG A 206 4.44 -16.53 7.86
CA ARG A 206 4.74 -16.69 9.30
C ARG A 206 5.72 -17.83 9.56
N THR A 207 5.74 -18.84 8.71
CA THR A 207 6.70 -19.97 8.75
C THR A 207 7.90 -19.75 7.81
N SER A 208 7.93 -18.65 7.05
CA SER A 208 9.01 -18.39 6.10
C SER A 208 10.31 -17.98 6.80
N PRO A 209 11.44 -18.68 6.56
CA PRO A 209 12.74 -18.31 7.11
C PRO A 209 13.23 -16.96 6.56
N ILE A 210 12.80 -16.57 5.36
CA ILE A 210 13.15 -15.29 4.72
C ILE A 210 12.48 -14.12 5.46
N VAL A 211 11.20 -14.27 5.82
CA VAL A 211 10.46 -13.25 6.57
C VAL A 211 10.99 -13.14 8.01
N ALA A 212 11.37 -14.27 8.61
CA ALA A 212 12.02 -14.30 9.92
C ALA A 212 13.37 -13.55 9.90
N ALA A 213 14.21 -13.81 8.90
CA ALA A 213 15.49 -13.13 8.71
C ALA A 213 15.32 -11.62 8.45
N ALA A 214 14.35 -11.25 7.61
CA ALA A 214 14.03 -9.84 7.35
C ALA A 214 13.56 -9.11 8.62
N ARG A 215 12.72 -9.75 9.43
CA ARG A 215 12.26 -9.17 10.70
C ARG A 215 13.40 -9.02 11.72
N ALA A 216 14.30 -10.00 11.79
CA ALA A 216 15.50 -9.92 12.63
C ALA A 216 16.43 -8.78 12.19
N ALA A 217 16.62 -8.59 10.89
CA ALA A 217 17.41 -7.49 10.34
C ALA A 217 16.81 -6.11 10.64
N VAL A 218 15.48 -5.97 10.57
CA VAL A 218 14.78 -4.72 10.94
C VAL A 218 14.90 -4.41 12.44
N VAL A 219 14.81 -5.43 13.31
CA VAL A 219 15.00 -5.26 14.76
C VAL A 219 16.43 -4.88 15.08
N ALA A 220 17.42 -5.50 14.44
CA ALA A 220 18.83 -5.17 14.60
C ALA A 220 19.14 -3.73 14.13
N ALA A 221 18.51 -3.28 13.03
CA ALA A 221 18.64 -1.91 12.53
C ALA A 221 17.92 -0.86 13.40
N ALA A 222 16.96 -1.28 14.24
CA ALA A 222 16.22 -0.42 15.16
C ALA A 222 16.85 -0.36 16.57
N ALA A 223 17.91 -1.14 16.83
CA ALA A 223 18.67 -1.03 18.07
C ALA A 223 19.49 0.27 18.06
N PRO A 224 19.39 1.13 19.10
CA PRO A 224 20.16 2.35 19.15
C PRO A 224 21.66 2.01 19.18
N THR A 225 22.42 2.61 18.28
CA THR A 225 23.88 2.52 18.24
C THR A 225 24.43 3.17 19.51
N ASP A 226 24.86 2.36 20.46
CA ASP A 226 25.65 2.77 21.62
C ASP A 226 27.07 3.13 21.13
N GLU A 227 27.19 4.33 20.58
CA GLU A 227 28.48 4.93 20.24
C GLU A 227 29.04 5.60 21.50
N ARG A 228 29.46 4.77 22.47
CA ARG A 228 30.44 5.18 23.48
C ARG A 228 31.82 4.90 22.91
N THR A 229 32.45 5.94 22.39
CA THR A 229 33.89 6.00 22.16
C THR A 229 34.63 5.87 23.50
N PRO A 230 35.58 4.94 23.66
CA PRO A 230 36.67 5.11 24.62
C PRO A 230 37.74 6.01 23.99
N SER A 231 38.20 6.94 24.81
CA SER A 231 39.33 7.88 24.66
C SER A 231 40.60 7.27 24.09
#